data_AF-A0A8B8PZ81-F1
#
_entry.id   AF-A0A8B8PZ81-F1
#
_cell.length_a   1.000
_cell.length_b   1.000
_cell.length_c   1.000
_cell.angle_alpha   90.00
_cell.angle_beta   90.00
_cell.angle_gamma   90.00
#
_symmetry.space_group_name_H-M   'P 1'
#
loop_
_entity.id
_entity.type
_entity.pdbx_description
1 polymer ?
#
loop_
_entity_poly.entity_id
_entity_poly.type
_entity_poly.pdbx_seq_one_letter_code
_entity_poly.pdbx_strand_id
1 'polypeptide(L)'
;MDLTDKILEMSIVETSSNSPTNVKTATNTISTTPTIVTAANTTTTINNGGPNDLQYISKNGSDYQQSNPSSTSSFRNSNFTSASSNRMSHLLEDVKSHDSLDIQSQRLKQLVEQISSQEAKLIRLKSLLKQAKEQSAINSELNNELKSVNRTIDEKDGELRFALNRIDNLNRQLTSHRRSRAYRNSKGSCTSLENKSNLSNGRRVSFDPLALLLDAAFEGELDLVIQTSKQVTDLSASHEECVTALHNAAVAGHYEIAKYLIDAGCDVNIQDCDGWTPLHCASSCNHLPLIKLLIENGALIYATTTTDHVTPAMKCEESIEGFEDCYNYLIQVQNNLGVINDGVVYALYDYEAQQEDELSFVTYEELIILRRGDSQEEEWWWARKKTSSNGEKSKEGYIPRNMVGLCPRAAAFKKTKRFININMKNNNANTIPN
;
A
#
# COMPACT_ATOMS: atom_id res chain seq x y z
N MET A 1 -8.27 -6.33 41.40
CA MET A 1 -9.09 -5.19 41.86
C MET A 1 -8.24 -3.94 41.81
N ASP A 2 -8.28 -3.15 40.76
CA ASP A 2 -8.90 -3.40 39.46
C ASP A 2 -8.23 -2.44 38.47
N LEU A 3 -7.89 -2.98 37.31
CA LEU A 3 -7.25 -2.28 36.19
C LEU A 3 -8.27 -1.46 35.38
N THR A 4 -9.44 -1.15 35.94
CA THR A 4 -10.57 -0.53 35.23
C THR A 4 -10.54 0.99 35.19
N ASP A 5 -9.57 1.66 35.83
CA ASP A 5 -9.55 3.12 35.96
C ASP A 5 -8.71 3.86 34.90
N LYS A 6 -8.17 3.18 33.88
CA LYS A 6 -7.37 3.82 32.82
C LYS A 6 -8.04 3.98 31.46
N ILE A 7 -9.32 3.58 31.31
CA ILE A 7 -10.05 3.63 30.03
C ILE A 7 -11.13 4.73 30.00
N LEU A 8 -11.24 5.56 31.05
CA LEU A 8 -12.34 6.53 31.19
C LEU A 8 -11.92 8.02 31.23
N GLU A 9 -10.80 8.36 30.62
CA GLU A 9 -10.47 9.76 30.27
C GLU A 9 -10.11 9.84 28.80
N MET A 10 -11.11 9.97 27.92
CA MET A 10 -11.05 10.75 26.68
C MET A 10 -12.37 10.59 25.90
N SER A 11 -13.44 11.18 26.45
CA SER A 11 -14.64 11.51 25.67
C SER A 11 -15.36 12.70 26.32
N ILE A 12 -15.39 13.81 25.57
CA ILE A 12 -16.32 14.95 25.64
C ILE A 12 -15.99 16.05 26.66
N VAL A 13 -15.38 17.15 26.19
CA VAL A 13 -15.91 18.53 26.32
C VAL A 13 -15.53 19.34 25.07
N GLU A 14 -16.53 19.77 24.29
CA GLU A 14 -16.41 20.84 23.31
C GLU A 14 -16.45 22.23 24.00
N THR A 15 -15.59 23.16 23.58
CA THR A 15 -15.93 24.46 22.95
C THR A 15 -14.94 25.59 23.24
N SER A 16 -14.52 26.22 22.13
CA SER A 16 -14.04 27.60 21.95
C SER A 16 -12.61 27.99 22.38
N SER A 17 -11.72 28.21 21.39
CA SER A 17 -11.27 29.55 20.99
C SER A 17 -10.21 29.52 19.87
N ASN A 18 -10.24 30.58 19.05
CA ASN A 18 -9.56 30.82 17.77
C ASN A 18 -8.02 30.71 17.74
N SER A 19 -7.47 30.19 16.65
CA SER A 19 -6.81 30.96 15.55
C SER A 19 -5.72 30.15 14.82
N PRO A 20 -5.38 30.45 13.55
CA PRO A 20 -4.88 29.45 12.61
C PRO A 20 -3.40 29.61 12.26
N THR A 21 -2.69 28.50 12.07
CA THR A 21 -1.44 28.47 11.30
C THR A 21 -1.27 27.16 10.54
N ASN A 22 -1.25 27.30 9.20
CA ASN A 22 -0.50 26.55 8.18
C ASN A 22 0.08 25.18 8.55
N VAL A 23 -0.27 24.13 7.80
CA VAL A 23 0.67 23.39 6.92
C VAL A 23 -0.11 22.58 5.86
N LYS A 24 0.35 22.77 4.62
CA LYS A 24 0.32 21.94 3.40
C LYS A 24 -0.27 20.53 3.50
N THR A 25 -1.33 20.28 2.73
CA THR A 25 -1.71 18.94 2.28
C THR A 25 -1.25 18.70 0.84
N ALA A 26 -0.60 17.55 0.69
CA ALA A 26 -0.18 16.95 -0.56
C ALA A 26 -1.40 16.45 -1.36
N THR A 27 -1.22 16.49 -2.66
CA THR A 27 -2.11 16.01 -3.71
C THR A 27 -2.07 14.49 -3.80
N ASN A 28 -3.22 13.82 -3.74
CA ASN A 28 -3.40 12.47 -4.27
C ASN A 28 -4.39 12.50 -5.43
N THR A 29 -3.90 12.11 -6.59
CA THR A 29 -4.62 11.89 -7.84
C THR A 29 -4.95 10.41 -7.96
N ILE A 30 -6.24 10.09 -8.12
CA ILE A 30 -6.73 8.78 -8.53
C ILE A 30 -6.69 8.71 -10.06
N SER A 31 -6.04 7.67 -10.59
CA SER A 31 -6.00 7.30 -12.00
C SER A 31 -7.12 6.30 -12.28
N THR A 32 -8.02 6.63 -13.21
CA THR A 32 -8.96 5.69 -13.82
C THR A 32 -8.56 5.46 -15.27
N THR A 33 -8.40 4.18 -15.63
CA THR A 33 -8.11 3.66 -16.97
C THR A 33 -9.29 3.82 -17.92
N PRO A 34 -9.09 4.06 -19.24
CA PRO A 34 -10.14 3.84 -20.22
C PRO A 34 -9.86 2.65 -21.16
N THR A 35 -10.91 1.85 -21.33
CA THR A 35 -11.08 0.75 -22.27
C THR A 35 -11.25 1.27 -23.71
N ILE A 36 -10.62 0.59 -24.67
CA ILE A 36 -10.76 0.85 -26.11
C ILE A 36 -12.10 0.29 -26.61
N VAL A 37 -12.89 1.11 -27.33
CA VAL A 37 -13.90 0.62 -28.28
C VAL A 37 -13.81 1.41 -29.58
N THR A 38 -13.62 0.64 -30.64
CA THR A 38 -13.61 0.93 -32.06
C THR A 38 -15.01 1.31 -32.58
N ALA A 39 -15.12 2.26 -33.52
CA ALA A 39 -15.76 2.07 -34.84
C ALA A 39 -16.32 3.36 -35.48
N ALA A 40 -15.93 3.54 -36.74
CA ALA A 40 -16.75 3.84 -37.92
C ALA A 40 -17.55 5.16 -38.03
N ASN A 41 -17.07 6.01 -38.95
CA ASN A 41 -17.76 6.56 -40.13
C ASN A 41 -19.29 6.71 -40.10
N THR A 42 -19.78 7.94 -40.35
CA THR A 42 -20.70 8.30 -41.47
C THR A 42 -20.96 9.82 -41.44
N THR A 43 -20.46 10.61 -42.40
CA THR A 43 -21.19 11.17 -43.58
C THR A 43 -22.57 11.75 -43.23
N THR A 44 -22.82 13.06 -43.31
CA THR A 44 -23.27 13.79 -44.53
C THR A 44 -23.39 15.30 -44.20
N THR A 45 -22.65 16.22 -44.85
CA THR A 45 -23.04 17.06 -46.03
C THR A 45 -24.27 17.95 -45.80
N ILE A 46 -24.34 19.26 -46.13
CA ILE A 46 -24.24 19.85 -47.48
C ILE A 46 -24.12 21.40 -47.38
N ASN A 47 -23.14 21.95 -48.11
CA ASN A 47 -23.05 23.14 -49.01
C ASN A 47 -23.73 24.50 -48.65
N ASN A 48 -23.23 25.67 -49.06
CA ASN A 48 -22.55 26.13 -50.30
C ASN A 48 -21.65 27.35 -49.94
N GLY A 49 -20.60 27.78 -50.63
CA GLY A 49 -20.06 27.54 -51.97
C GLY A 49 -19.27 28.81 -52.39
N GLY A 50 -18.06 28.64 -52.95
CA GLY A 50 -17.14 29.70 -53.45
C GLY A 50 -17.63 30.39 -54.74
N PRO A 51 -16.76 30.91 -55.65
CA PRO A 51 -15.47 30.33 -56.14
C PRO A 51 -14.27 31.34 -56.12
N ASN A 52 -13.00 30.92 -55.97
CA ASN A 52 -12.03 30.34 -56.93
C ASN A 52 -11.68 31.21 -58.17
N ASP A 53 -10.38 31.51 -58.32
CA ASP A 53 -9.60 30.99 -59.46
C ASP A 53 -8.09 30.93 -59.18
N LEU A 54 -7.47 29.90 -59.76
CA LEU A 54 -6.13 29.34 -59.57
C LEU A 54 -5.11 29.83 -60.61
N GLN A 55 -3.81 29.76 -60.27
CA GLN A 55 -2.75 28.92 -60.91
C GLN A 55 -1.34 29.53 -60.74
N TYR A 56 -0.42 28.84 -60.03
CA TYR A 56 0.72 28.00 -60.53
C TYR A 56 1.88 28.86 -61.11
N ILE A 57 3.18 28.69 -60.79
CA ILE A 57 4.08 27.53 -61.02
C ILE A 57 5.39 27.68 -60.19
N SER A 58 5.98 26.52 -59.86
CA SER A 58 7.30 26.19 -59.27
C SER A 58 8.59 26.70 -59.96
N LYS A 59 9.71 26.87 -59.21
CA LYS A 59 10.97 26.06 -59.28
C LYS A 59 12.22 26.79 -58.71
N ASN A 60 12.91 26.06 -57.83
CA ASN A 60 14.35 25.89 -57.59
C ASN A 60 15.39 26.88 -58.18
N GLY A 61 16.36 27.24 -57.32
CA GLY A 61 17.74 26.75 -57.49
C GLY A 61 18.83 27.71 -57.98
N SER A 62 19.82 27.92 -57.09
CA SER A 62 21.29 27.90 -57.32
C SER A 62 22.03 29.08 -58.01
N ASP A 63 23.13 29.41 -57.34
CA ASP A 63 24.48 29.77 -57.82
C ASP A 63 24.88 31.24 -58.02
N TYR A 64 25.78 31.63 -57.11
CA TYR A 64 26.81 32.66 -57.26
C TYR A 64 27.79 32.28 -58.37
N GLN A 65 28.03 33.21 -59.30
CA GLN A 65 29.29 33.28 -60.06
C GLN A 65 29.80 34.72 -60.12
N GLN A 66 31.11 34.85 -59.91
CA GLN A 66 31.92 36.06 -60.06
C GLN A 66 32.10 36.42 -61.53
N SER A 67 32.13 37.74 -61.81
CA SER A 67 32.97 38.30 -62.89
C SER A 67 33.15 39.81 -62.71
N ASN A 68 34.40 40.24 -62.55
CA ASN A 68 34.92 41.56 -62.96
C ASN A 68 35.17 41.53 -64.50
N PRO A 69 35.32 42.65 -65.26
CA PRO A 69 36.20 43.79 -64.92
C PRO A 69 35.90 45.21 -65.52
N SER A 70 36.74 46.16 -65.07
CA SER A 70 37.38 47.29 -65.81
C SER A 70 36.64 48.58 -66.26
N SER A 71 37.07 49.68 -65.61
CA SER A 71 37.49 51.01 -66.11
C SER A 71 36.58 51.91 -66.98
N THR A 72 36.37 53.16 -66.54
CA THR A 72 36.96 54.39 -67.13
C THR A 72 36.69 55.62 -66.24
N SER A 73 37.62 56.58 -66.31
CA SER A 73 37.73 57.85 -65.58
C SER A 73 36.69 58.93 -65.98
N SER A 74 36.34 59.86 -65.07
CA SER A 74 36.95 61.22 -65.02
C SER A 74 36.12 62.24 -64.18
N PHE A 75 36.82 63.12 -63.45
CA PHE A 75 36.47 64.45 -62.88
C PHE A 75 35.12 64.60 -62.12
N ARG A 76 35.02 65.24 -60.93
CA ARG A 76 35.64 66.47 -60.44
C ARG A 76 35.39 66.57 -58.92
N ASN A 77 36.35 67.14 -58.21
CA ASN A 77 36.37 67.27 -56.76
C ASN A 77 35.63 68.55 -56.31
N SER A 78 34.56 68.42 -55.51
CA SER A 78 34.12 69.44 -54.55
C SER A 78 33.00 68.90 -53.63
N ASN A 79 33.13 69.14 -52.32
CA ASN A 79 32.18 68.87 -51.22
C ASN A 79 32.37 67.59 -50.36
N PHE A 80 33.61 67.17 -50.08
CA PHE A 80 33.84 65.97 -49.27
C PHE A 80 33.80 66.12 -47.73
N THR A 81 33.66 67.34 -47.18
CA THR A 81 33.64 67.54 -45.72
C THR A 81 32.25 67.76 -45.12
N SER A 82 31.31 68.36 -45.84
CA SER A 82 29.92 68.57 -45.36
C SER A 82 28.99 67.38 -45.65
N ALA A 83 29.15 66.71 -46.80
CA ALA A 83 28.35 65.55 -47.16
C ALA A 83 28.68 64.30 -46.32
N SER A 84 29.95 64.14 -45.92
CA SER A 84 30.39 63.06 -45.02
C SER A 84 29.90 63.29 -43.59
N SER A 85 29.90 64.54 -43.12
CA SER A 85 29.40 64.89 -41.79
C SER A 85 27.88 64.74 -41.68
N ASN A 86 27.14 65.15 -42.74
CA ASN A 86 25.68 64.98 -42.80
C ASN A 86 25.25 63.51 -43.00
N ARG A 87 26.03 62.71 -43.72
CA ARG A 87 25.82 61.25 -43.75
C ARG A 87 26.09 60.61 -42.40
N MET A 88 27.11 61.08 -41.68
CA MET A 88 27.44 60.55 -40.36
C MET A 88 26.39 60.91 -39.31
N SER A 89 25.82 62.12 -39.35
CA SER A 89 24.70 62.48 -38.47
C SER A 89 23.41 61.73 -38.82
N HIS A 90 23.08 61.54 -40.10
CA HIS A 90 21.92 60.72 -40.51
C HIS A 90 22.09 59.26 -40.10
N LEU A 91 23.30 58.68 -40.27
CA LEU A 91 23.60 57.32 -39.81
C LEU A 91 23.57 57.21 -38.27
N LEU A 92 23.99 58.23 -37.54
CA LEU A 92 23.86 58.28 -36.07
C LEU A 92 22.40 58.43 -35.62
N GLU A 93 21.57 59.16 -36.37
CA GLU A 93 20.12 59.27 -36.13
C GLU A 93 19.43 57.93 -36.42
N ASP A 94 19.79 57.27 -37.52
CA ASP A 94 19.30 55.94 -37.89
C ASP A 94 19.72 54.89 -36.85
N VAL A 95 20.97 54.91 -36.36
CA VAL A 95 21.45 54.03 -35.29
C VAL A 95 20.72 54.29 -33.97
N LYS A 96 20.50 55.55 -33.58
CA LYS A 96 19.69 55.88 -32.40
C LYS A 96 18.23 55.42 -32.52
N SER A 97 17.67 55.49 -33.73
CA SER A 97 16.32 55.00 -34.01
C SER A 97 16.25 53.47 -33.93
N HIS A 98 17.31 52.77 -34.38
CA HIS A 98 17.45 51.33 -34.28
C HIS A 98 17.61 50.86 -32.84
N ASP A 99 18.43 51.54 -32.04
CA ASP A 99 18.59 51.27 -30.60
C ASP A 99 17.26 51.46 -29.86
N SER A 100 16.50 52.50 -30.21
CA SER A 100 15.16 52.73 -29.67
C SER A 100 14.17 51.62 -30.06
N LEU A 101 14.21 51.15 -31.31
CA LEU A 101 13.40 50.03 -31.81
C LEU A 101 13.77 48.71 -31.12
N ASP A 102 15.05 48.45 -30.87
CA ASP A 102 15.51 47.27 -30.16
C ASP A 102 15.08 47.29 -28.69
N ILE A 103 15.12 48.45 -28.03
CA ILE A 103 14.60 48.61 -26.66
C ILE A 103 13.07 48.36 -26.62
N GLN A 104 12.32 48.84 -27.61
CA GLN A 104 10.88 48.57 -27.69
C GLN A 104 10.57 47.09 -27.99
N SER A 105 11.36 46.46 -28.87
CA SER A 105 11.28 45.02 -29.18
C SER A 105 11.56 44.16 -27.94
N GLN A 106 12.57 44.51 -27.14
CA GLN A 106 12.87 43.84 -25.88
C GLN A 106 11.74 43.99 -24.86
N ARG A 107 11.16 45.18 -24.72
CA ARG A 107 9.99 45.42 -23.85
C ARG A 107 8.77 44.60 -24.29
N LEU A 108 8.50 44.53 -25.59
CA LEU A 108 7.42 43.72 -26.15
C LEU A 108 7.63 42.22 -25.86
N LYS A 109 8.85 41.70 -26.03
CA LYS A 109 9.18 40.31 -25.67
C LYS A 109 8.93 40.04 -24.18
N GLN A 110 9.34 40.96 -23.31
CA GLN A 110 9.12 40.84 -21.87
C GLN A 110 7.63 40.85 -21.49
N LEU A 111 6.83 41.70 -22.16
CA LEU A 111 5.37 41.73 -21.96
C LEU A 111 4.69 40.45 -22.46
N VAL A 112 5.11 39.91 -23.61
CA VAL A 112 4.59 38.63 -24.13
C VAL A 112 4.89 37.48 -23.17
N GLU A 113 6.09 37.42 -22.60
CA GLU A 113 6.46 36.42 -21.61
C GLU A 113 5.65 36.56 -20.31
N GLN A 114 5.39 37.79 -19.86
CA GLN A 114 4.51 38.05 -18.72
C GLN A 114 3.07 37.61 -18.98
N ILE A 115 2.54 37.89 -20.18
CA ILE A 115 1.19 37.45 -20.58
C ILE A 115 1.12 35.92 -20.63
N SER A 116 2.11 35.25 -21.23
CA SER A 116 2.19 33.79 -21.28
C SER A 116 2.25 33.17 -19.87
N SER A 117 3.02 33.78 -18.95
CA SER A 117 3.05 33.38 -17.54
C SER A 117 1.70 33.56 -16.84
N GLN A 118 0.98 34.65 -17.11
CA GLN A 118 -0.35 34.89 -16.55
C GLN A 118 -1.39 33.93 -17.13
N GLU A 119 -1.34 33.61 -18.42
CA GLU A 119 -2.20 32.61 -19.05
C GLU A 119 -2.00 31.22 -18.44
N ALA A 120 -0.76 30.80 -18.18
CA ALA A 120 -0.47 29.56 -17.48
C ALA A 120 -1.06 29.53 -16.05
N LYS A 121 -0.96 30.64 -15.31
CA LYS A 121 -1.60 30.78 -13.99
C LYS A 121 -3.13 30.67 -14.07
N LEU A 122 -3.73 31.27 -15.09
CA LEU A 122 -5.18 31.26 -15.30
C LEU A 122 -5.70 29.87 -15.67
N ILE A 123 -4.95 29.11 -16.47
CA ILE A 123 -5.24 27.69 -16.76
C ILE A 123 -5.19 26.86 -15.48
N ARG A 124 -4.15 27.05 -14.64
CA ARG A 124 -4.04 26.36 -13.35
C ARG A 124 -5.21 26.69 -12.41
N LEU A 125 -5.59 27.96 -12.32
CA LEU A 125 -6.74 28.39 -11.49
C LEU A 125 -8.06 27.80 -11.98
N LYS A 126 -8.28 27.72 -13.30
CA LYS A 126 -9.46 27.06 -13.88
C LYS A 126 -9.51 25.57 -13.53
N SER A 127 -8.37 24.88 -13.57
CA SER A 127 -8.27 23.47 -13.16
C SER A 127 -8.59 23.28 -11.67
N LEU A 128 -8.03 24.12 -10.80
CA LEU A 128 -8.30 24.09 -9.36
C LEU A 128 -9.76 24.36 -9.04
N LEU A 129 -10.40 25.30 -9.75
CA LEU A 129 -11.82 25.61 -9.58
C LEU A 129 -12.71 24.43 -10.01
N LYS A 130 -12.33 23.70 -11.07
CA LYS A 130 -13.01 22.46 -11.47
C LYS A 130 -12.91 21.41 -10.37
N GLN A 131 -11.71 21.15 -9.85
CA GLN A 131 -11.48 20.21 -8.75
C GLN A 131 -12.27 20.60 -7.48
N ALA A 132 -12.31 21.89 -7.12
CA ALA A 132 -13.06 22.35 -5.96
C ALA A 132 -14.58 22.13 -6.09
N LYS A 133 -15.13 22.31 -7.30
CA LYS A 133 -16.56 22.02 -7.57
C LYS A 133 -16.86 20.53 -7.47
N GLU A 134 -15.98 19.69 -7.99
CA GLU A 134 -16.09 18.23 -7.90
C GLU A 134 -16.01 17.76 -6.45
N GLN A 135 -15.06 18.30 -5.67
CA GLN A 135 -14.96 18.03 -4.23
C GLN A 135 -16.21 18.45 -3.47
N SER A 136 -16.83 19.58 -3.83
CA SER A 136 -18.09 20.03 -3.22
C SER A 136 -19.25 19.06 -3.49
N ALA A 137 -19.33 18.51 -4.71
CA ALA A 137 -20.34 17.51 -5.06
C ALA A 137 -20.13 16.20 -4.27
N ILE A 138 -18.89 15.73 -4.16
CA ILE A 138 -18.53 14.55 -3.36
C ILE A 138 -18.88 14.77 -1.88
N ASN A 139 -18.53 15.93 -1.32
CA ASN A 139 -18.87 16.26 0.06
C ASN A 139 -20.39 16.31 0.29
N SER A 140 -21.17 16.77 -0.69
CA SER A 140 -22.63 16.73 -0.60
C SER A 140 -23.16 15.30 -0.59
N GLU A 141 -22.58 14.40 -1.38
CA GLU A 141 -22.98 12.98 -1.44
C GLU A 141 -22.63 12.24 -0.15
N LEU A 142 -21.40 12.40 0.35
CA LEU A 142 -20.97 11.87 1.64
C LEU A 142 -21.88 12.33 2.79
N ASN A 143 -22.32 13.59 2.77
CA ASN A 143 -23.27 14.10 3.76
C ASN A 143 -24.65 13.45 3.66
N ASN A 144 -25.07 13.03 2.46
CA ASN A 144 -26.33 12.30 2.28
C ASN A 144 -26.20 10.85 2.76
N GLU A 145 -25.09 10.17 2.45
CA GLU A 145 -24.78 8.84 2.96
C GLU A 145 -24.71 8.83 4.48
N LEU A 146 -24.02 9.80 5.09
CA LEU A 146 -23.92 9.94 6.54
C LEU A 146 -25.29 10.13 7.19
N LYS A 147 -26.19 10.91 6.58
CA LYS A 147 -27.59 11.02 7.04
C LYS A 147 -28.35 9.70 6.91
N SER A 148 -28.09 8.92 5.87
CA SER A 148 -28.70 7.59 5.70
C SER A 148 -28.23 6.62 6.77
N VAL A 149 -26.93 6.59 7.04
CA VAL A 149 -26.32 5.76 8.10
C VAL A 149 -26.85 6.17 9.48
N ASN A 150 -26.99 7.46 9.78
CA ASN A 150 -27.55 7.88 11.05
C ASN A 150 -29.01 7.42 11.22
N ARG A 151 -29.81 7.40 10.15
CA ARG A 151 -31.18 6.84 10.21
C ARG A 151 -31.18 5.35 10.53
N THR A 152 -30.28 4.57 9.93
CA THR A 152 -30.21 3.13 10.21
C THR A 152 -29.72 2.86 11.64
N ILE A 153 -28.81 3.68 12.17
CA ILE A 153 -28.39 3.63 13.57
C ILE A 153 -29.59 3.90 14.49
N ASP A 154 -30.36 4.96 14.24
CA ASP A 154 -31.54 5.30 15.04
C ASP A 154 -32.59 4.16 15.04
N GLU A 155 -32.81 3.52 13.88
CA GLU A 155 -33.69 2.36 13.74
C GLU A 155 -33.19 1.16 14.57
N LYS A 156 -31.89 0.87 14.49
CA LYS A 156 -31.26 -0.24 15.22
C LYS A 156 -31.24 -0.01 16.73
N ASP A 157 -31.04 1.24 17.16
CA ASP A 157 -31.16 1.63 18.57
C ASP A 157 -32.61 1.44 19.08
N GLY A 158 -33.60 1.71 18.23
CA GLY A 158 -35.01 1.42 18.52
C GLY A 158 -35.27 -0.08 18.72
N GLU A 159 -34.77 -0.92 17.80
CA GLU A 159 -34.87 -2.38 17.89
C GLU A 159 -34.19 -2.91 19.15
N LEU A 160 -32.99 -2.40 19.47
CA LEU A 160 -32.23 -2.80 20.66
C LEU A 160 -32.96 -2.42 21.95
N ARG A 161 -33.49 -1.19 22.04
CA ARG A 161 -34.30 -0.75 23.19
C ARG A 161 -35.55 -1.61 23.37
N PHE A 162 -36.18 -2.05 22.28
CA PHE A 162 -37.32 -2.96 22.33
C PHE A 162 -36.92 -4.34 22.87
N ALA A 163 -35.81 -4.90 22.38
CA ALA A 163 -35.28 -6.18 22.85
C ALA A 163 -34.89 -6.14 24.34
N LEU A 164 -34.23 -5.07 24.79
CA LEU A 164 -33.88 -4.86 26.19
C LEU A 164 -35.12 -4.80 27.10
N ASN A 165 -36.14 -4.03 26.70
CA ASN A 165 -37.41 -3.99 27.44
C ASN A 165 -38.08 -5.36 27.52
N ARG A 166 -37.96 -6.18 26.47
CA ARG A 166 -38.48 -7.56 26.46
C ARG A 166 -37.75 -8.45 27.44
N ILE A 167 -36.42 -8.37 27.48
CA ILE A 167 -35.56 -9.10 28.42
C ILE A 167 -35.90 -8.69 29.86
N ASP A 168 -36.04 -7.40 30.14
CA ASP A 168 -36.41 -6.90 31.48
C ASP A 168 -37.78 -7.41 31.93
N ASN A 169 -38.76 -7.44 31.01
CA ASN A 169 -40.07 -8.01 31.30
C ASN A 169 -39.96 -9.50 31.67
N LEU A 170 -39.21 -10.28 30.89
CA LEU A 170 -38.96 -11.70 31.17
C LEU A 170 -38.21 -11.91 32.49
N ASN A 171 -37.25 -11.05 32.83
CA ASN A 171 -36.54 -11.08 34.11
C ASN A 171 -37.48 -10.77 35.29
N ARG A 172 -38.41 -9.83 35.13
CA ARG A 172 -39.48 -9.59 36.14
C ARG A 172 -40.41 -10.79 36.29
N GLN A 173 -40.77 -11.47 35.20
CA GLN A 173 -41.56 -12.70 35.24
C GLN A 173 -40.79 -13.86 35.90
N LEU A 174 -39.50 -13.99 35.62
CA LEU A 174 -38.66 -15.02 36.20
C LEU A 174 -38.46 -14.79 37.71
N THR A 175 -38.24 -13.55 38.12
CA THR A 175 -38.11 -13.19 39.54
C THR A 175 -39.42 -13.40 40.30
N SER A 176 -40.58 -13.10 39.69
CA SER A 176 -41.88 -13.41 40.30
C SER A 176 -42.13 -14.92 40.39
N HIS A 177 -41.76 -15.71 39.37
CA HIS A 177 -41.82 -17.18 39.42
C HIS A 177 -40.86 -17.77 40.46
N ARG A 178 -39.64 -17.24 40.59
CA ARG A 178 -38.69 -17.65 41.64
C ARG A 178 -39.24 -17.37 43.03
N ARG A 179 -39.85 -16.19 43.26
CA ARG A 179 -40.54 -15.86 44.51
C ARG A 179 -41.73 -16.79 44.78
N SER A 180 -42.52 -17.10 43.76
CA SER A 180 -43.66 -18.03 43.87
C SER A 180 -43.21 -19.47 44.19
N ARG A 181 -42.05 -19.89 43.65
CA ARG A 181 -41.43 -21.20 43.95
C ARG A 181 -40.82 -21.24 45.35
N ALA A 182 -40.21 -20.14 45.81
CA ALA A 182 -39.73 -20.00 47.20
C ALA A 182 -40.89 -20.02 48.21
N TYR A 183 -42.04 -19.41 47.88
CA TYR A 183 -43.26 -19.46 48.71
C TYR A 183 -43.90 -20.86 48.74
N ARG A 184 -43.83 -21.64 47.66
CA ARG A 184 -44.24 -23.05 47.66
C ARG A 184 -43.30 -23.94 48.48
N ASN A 185 -42.00 -23.66 48.46
CA ASN A 185 -41.02 -24.42 49.24
C ASN A 185 -41.06 -24.12 50.74
N SER A 186 -41.58 -22.97 51.21
CA SER A 186 -41.73 -22.70 52.65
C SER A 186 -42.90 -23.43 53.31
N LYS A 187 -43.83 -24.00 52.53
CA LYS A 187 -44.95 -24.84 53.02
C LYS A 187 -44.72 -26.35 52.89
N GLY A 188 -43.61 -26.78 52.31
CA GLY A 188 -43.26 -28.19 52.14
C GLY A 188 -42.01 -28.55 52.94
N SER A 189 -42.12 -28.62 54.27
CA SER A 189 -41.05 -29.13 55.13
C SER A 189 -41.19 -30.64 55.33
N CYS A 190 -40.06 -31.34 55.12
CA CYS A 190 -39.68 -32.62 55.70
C CYS A 190 -40.38 -33.89 55.18
N THR A 191 -39.66 -34.70 54.40
CA THR A 191 -39.35 -36.09 54.79
C THR A 191 -37.94 -36.46 54.33
N SER A 192 -37.17 -36.97 55.30
CA SER A 192 -35.92 -37.73 55.14
C SER A 192 -36.02 -38.76 54.02
N LEU A 193 -34.94 -38.97 53.27
CA LEU A 193 -34.42 -40.31 52.92
C LEU A 193 -33.07 -40.20 52.20
N GLU A 194 -32.21 -41.10 52.63
CA GLU A 194 -30.80 -41.29 52.29
C GLU A 194 -30.56 -41.64 50.81
N ASN A 195 -29.29 -41.53 50.42
CA ASN A 195 -28.69 -42.11 49.21
C ASN A 195 -29.20 -41.62 47.85
N LYS A 196 -28.61 -40.50 47.41
CA LYS A 196 -28.23 -40.33 45.99
C LYS A 196 -26.85 -39.69 45.91
N SER A 197 -25.82 -40.51 45.71
CA SER A 197 -24.49 -40.08 45.23
C SER A 197 -24.53 -39.66 43.75
N ASN A 198 -25.52 -38.86 43.36
CA ASN A 198 -25.72 -38.34 42.01
C ASN A 198 -25.97 -36.82 42.05
N LEU A 199 -25.15 -36.09 42.80
CA LEU A 199 -24.95 -34.65 42.68
C LEU A 199 -23.48 -34.47 42.27
N SER A 200 -23.09 -34.02 41.08
CA SER A 200 -23.79 -33.28 40.05
C SER A 200 -23.20 -33.73 38.71
N ASN A 201 -24.04 -34.06 37.72
CA ASN A 201 -23.69 -33.70 36.35
C ASN A 201 -23.79 -32.17 36.30
N GLY A 202 -22.80 -31.50 36.91
CA GLY A 202 -22.62 -30.08 36.78
C GLY A 202 -22.56 -29.83 35.30
N ARG A 203 -23.48 -29.01 34.77
CA ARG A 203 -23.39 -28.50 33.41
C ARG A 203 -22.02 -27.83 33.30
N ARG A 204 -21.01 -28.58 32.88
CA ARG A 204 -19.70 -28.04 32.56
C ARG A 204 -19.94 -27.19 31.33
N VAL A 205 -19.54 -25.93 31.41
CA VAL A 205 -19.56 -25.06 30.25
C VAL A 205 -18.58 -25.65 29.25
N SER A 206 -19.07 -26.06 28.09
CA SER A 206 -18.25 -26.50 26.97
C SER A 206 -18.04 -25.29 26.07
N PHE A 207 -16.79 -24.95 25.80
CA PHE A 207 -16.42 -23.94 24.82
C PHE A 207 -16.15 -24.61 23.47
N ASP A 208 -16.28 -23.84 22.40
CA ASP A 208 -15.78 -24.25 21.09
C ASP A 208 -14.25 -24.45 21.17
N PRO A 209 -13.70 -25.61 20.78
CA PRO A 209 -12.26 -25.86 20.86
C PRO A 209 -11.41 -24.84 20.10
N LEU A 210 -11.91 -24.27 19.00
CA LEU A 210 -11.20 -23.25 18.24
C LEU A 210 -11.15 -21.93 19.02
N ALA A 211 -12.29 -21.43 19.51
CA ALA A 211 -12.32 -20.25 20.36
C ALA A 211 -11.40 -20.38 21.58
N LEU A 212 -11.41 -21.54 22.24
CA LEU A 212 -10.53 -21.81 23.37
C LEU A 212 -9.04 -21.84 22.98
N LEU A 213 -8.71 -22.34 21.78
CA LEU A 213 -7.34 -22.30 21.25
C LEU A 213 -6.89 -20.86 20.98
N LEU A 214 -7.75 -20.02 20.40
CA LEU A 214 -7.45 -18.61 20.13
C LEU A 214 -7.19 -17.83 21.41
N ASP A 215 -8.06 -17.98 22.42
CA ASP A 215 -7.92 -17.32 23.72
C ASP A 215 -6.67 -17.81 24.44
N ALA A 216 -6.44 -19.13 24.50
CA ALA A 216 -5.26 -19.71 25.15
C ALA A 216 -3.95 -19.26 24.51
N ALA A 217 -3.94 -19.07 23.18
CA ALA A 217 -2.77 -18.58 22.46
C ALA A 217 -2.49 -17.10 22.73
N PHE A 218 -3.52 -16.30 23.02
CA PHE A 218 -3.37 -14.89 23.40
C PHE A 218 -2.91 -14.73 24.85
N GLU A 219 -3.50 -15.50 25.77
CA GLU A 219 -3.19 -15.42 27.22
C GLU A 219 -1.86 -16.08 27.60
N GLY A 220 -1.26 -16.90 26.71
CA GLY A 220 0.04 -17.52 26.97
C GLY A 220 -0.04 -18.89 27.64
N GLU A 221 -1.18 -19.57 27.56
CA GLU A 221 -1.40 -20.87 28.20
C GLU A 221 -0.94 -22.03 27.31
N LEU A 222 0.39 -22.25 27.25
CA LEU A 222 1.00 -23.28 26.38
C LEU A 222 0.40 -24.68 26.57
N ASP A 223 0.19 -25.13 27.81
CA ASP A 223 -0.37 -26.45 28.10
C ASP A 223 -1.80 -26.59 27.56
N LEU A 224 -2.61 -25.51 27.67
CA LEU A 224 -3.96 -25.49 27.14
C LEU A 224 -3.95 -25.50 25.62
N VAL A 225 -3.08 -24.70 24.99
CA VAL A 225 -2.87 -24.71 23.52
C VAL A 225 -2.53 -26.12 23.03
N ILE A 226 -1.62 -26.84 23.70
CA ILE A 226 -1.24 -28.21 23.34
C ILE A 226 -2.42 -29.18 23.49
N GLN A 227 -3.33 -28.94 24.42
CA GLN A 227 -4.50 -29.79 24.65
C GLN A 227 -5.62 -29.50 23.66
N THR A 228 -5.88 -28.23 23.34
CA THR A 228 -6.94 -27.79 22.43
C THR A 228 -6.55 -28.02 20.97
N SER A 229 -5.26 -27.90 20.61
CA SER A 229 -4.76 -28.21 19.26
C SER A 229 -5.08 -29.62 18.79
N LYS A 230 -5.20 -30.58 19.72
CA LYS A 230 -5.57 -31.97 19.43
C LYS A 230 -7.06 -32.17 19.11
N GLN A 231 -7.89 -31.20 19.49
CA GLN A 231 -9.34 -31.24 19.32
C GLN A 231 -9.81 -30.42 18.11
N VAL A 232 -9.00 -29.45 17.67
CA VAL A 232 -9.26 -28.60 16.51
C VAL A 232 -8.88 -29.34 15.23
N THR A 233 -9.73 -29.27 14.20
CA THR A 233 -9.51 -29.94 12.90
C THR A 233 -8.47 -29.24 12.03
N ASP A 234 -8.45 -27.90 12.08
CA ASP A 234 -7.49 -27.05 11.37
C ASP A 234 -6.95 -25.97 12.31
N LEU A 235 -5.64 -26.01 12.58
CA LEU A 235 -4.97 -25.03 13.44
C LEU A 235 -4.82 -23.65 12.79
N SER A 236 -5.00 -23.57 11.48
CA SER A 236 -4.99 -22.31 10.72
C SER A 236 -6.39 -21.71 10.61
N ALA A 237 -7.41 -22.33 11.21
CA ALA A 237 -8.74 -21.76 11.27
C ALA A 237 -8.75 -20.48 12.11
N SER A 238 -9.66 -19.58 11.75
CA SER A 238 -9.86 -18.29 12.38
C SER A 238 -11.30 -18.10 12.84
N HIS A 239 -11.51 -17.15 13.74
CA HIS A 239 -12.86 -16.68 14.12
C HIS A 239 -13.24 -15.41 13.34
N GLU A 240 -14.21 -14.66 13.85
CA GLU A 240 -14.58 -13.33 13.35
C GLU A 240 -13.31 -12.46 13.21
N GLU A 241 -13.20 -11.63 12.16
CA GLU A 241 -11.95 -10.90 11.79
C GLU A 241 -10.80 -11.74 11.17
N CYS A 242 -11.01 -13.03 10.93
CA CYS A 242 -10.00 -13.91 10.29
C CYS A 242 -8.69 -14.07 11.08
N VAL A 243 -8.68 -13.72 12.37
CA VAL A 243 -7.53 -13.88 13.28
C VAL A 243 -7.35 -15.35 13.68
N THR A 244 -6.11 -15.82 13.68
CA THR A 244 -5.73 -17.21 14.00
C THR A 244 -4.94 -17.30 15.30
N ALA A 245 -4.75 -18.50 15.83
CA ALA A 245 -3.98 -18.71 17.06
C ALA A 245 -2.53 -18.21 16.91
N LEU A 246 -1.96 -18.30 15.71
CA LEU A 246 -0.61 -17.82 15.43
C LEU A 246 -0.55 -16.28 15.39
N HIS A 247 -1.60 -15.60 14.92
CA HIS A 247 -1.71 -14.13 15.05
C HIS A 247 -1.72 -13.70 16.52
N ASN A 248 -2.57 -14.34 17.34
CA ASN A 248 -2.67 -14.03 18.78
C ASN A 248 -1.34 -14.25 19.52
N ALA A 249 -0.69 -15.40 19.27
CA ALA A 249 0.63 -15.68 19.84
C ALA A 249 1.68 -14.66 19.37
N ALA A 250 1.56 -14.14 18.15
CA ALA A 250 2.49 -13.17 17.60
C ALA A 250 2.33 -11.75 18.15
N VAL A 251 1.08 -11.29 18.32
CA VAL A 251 0.80 -10.00 18.97
C VAL A 251 1.21 -10.03 20.45
N ALA A 252 0.95 -11.14 21.14
CA ALA A 252 1.27 -11.26 22.57
C ALA A 252 2.74 -11.62 22.86
N GLY A 253 3.53 -11.96 21.83
CA GLY A 253 4.95 -12.28 21.97
C GLY A 253 5.25 -13.66 22.57
N HIS A 254 4.30 -14.60 22.55
CA HIS A 254 4.44 -15.94 23.12
C HIS A 254 5.25 -16.87 22.19
N TYR A 255 6.57 -16.77 22.29
CA TYR A 255 7.52 -17.51 21.43
C TYR A 255 7.29 -19.03 21.43
N GLU A 256 7.13 -19.64 22.60
CA GLU A 256 6.97 -21.09 22.74
C GLU A 256 5.66 -21.58 22.11
N ILE A 257 4.59 -20.80 22.21
CA ILE A 257 3.30 -21.09 21.60
C ILE A 257 3.39 -20.98 20.09
N ALA A 258 3.94 -19.88 19.58
CA ALA A 258 4.12 -19.68 18.14
C ALA A 258 4.98 -20.81 17.55
N LYS A 259 6.08 -21.16 18.20
CA LYS A 259 6.93 -22.29 17.79
C LYS A 259 6.16 -23.61 17.75
N TYR A 260 5.38 -23.91 18.78
CA TYR A 260 4.55 -25.11 18.80
C TYR A 260 3.54 -25.14 17.66
N LEU A 261 2.82 -24.04 17.42
CA LEU A 261 1.82 -23.94 16.34
C LEU A 261 2.47 -24.14 14.95
N ILE A 262 3.64 -23.54 14.72
CA ILE A 262 4.41 -23.71 13.47
C ILE A 262 4.88 -25.16 13.31
N ASP A 263 5.43 -25.77 14.38
CA ASP A 263 5.88 -27.16 14.38
C ASP A 263 4.73 -28.17 14.13
N ALA A 264 3.53 -27.79 14.57
CA ALA A 264 2.26 -28.51 14.35
C ALA A 264 1.68 -28.31 12.94
N GLY A 265 2.29 -27.45 12.11
CA GLY A 265 1.91 -27.27 10.69
C GLY A 265 0.93 -26.13 10.43
N CYS A 266 0.76 -25.19 11.37
CA CYS A 266 0.00 -23.96 11.12
C CYS A 266 0.63 -23.15 9.98
N ASP A 267 -0.19 -22.53 9.14
CA ASP A 267 0.31 -21.67 8.07
C ASP A 267 0.93 -20.38 8.63
N VAL A 268 2.23 -20.22 8.43
CA VAL A 268 3.04 -19.06 8.85
C VAL A 268 2.64 -17.78 8.10
N ASN A 269 2.07 -17.91 6.90
CA ASN A 269 1.72 -16.81 6.00
C ASN A 269 0.23 -16.54 5.92
N ILE A 270 -0.56 -17.10 6.85
CA ILE A 270 -1.99 -16.84 6.90
C ILE A 270 -2.27 -15.35 7.04
N GLN A 271 -3.30 -14.85 6.34
CA GLN A 271 -3.70 -13.46 6.36
C GLN A 271 -5.02 -13.28 7.11
N ASP A 272 -5.10 -12.24 7.93
CA ASP A 272 -6.37 -11.78 8.52
C ASP A 272 -7.21 -10.96 7.53
N CYS A 273 -8.30 -10.35 7.99
CA CYS A 273 -9.19 -9.57 7.12
C CYS A 273 -8.53 -8.32 6.50
N ASP A 274 -7.51 -7.78 7.14
CA ASP A 274 -6.76 -6.61 6.68
C ASP A 274 -5.46 -7.00 5.94
N GLY A 275 -5.25 -8.30 5.69
CA GLY A 275 -4.07 -8.82 5.00
C GLY A 275 -2.83 -8.92 5.89
N TRP A 276 -2.96 -8.75 7.20
CA TRP A 276 -1.86 -8.93 8.14
C TRP A 276 -1.50 -10.40 8.23
N THR A 277 -0.21 -10.67 8.28
CA THR A 277 0.33 -11.99 8.56
C THR A 277 0.87 -12.03 9.99
N PRO A 278 1.14 -13.21 10.56
CA PRO A 278 1.83 -13.30 11.85
C PRO A 278 3.14 -12.51 11.91
N LEU A 279 3.83 -12.35 10.77
CA LEU A 279 5.03 -11.52 10.68
C LEU A 279 4.71 -10.03 10.84
N HIS A 280 3.59 -9.52 10.30
CA HIS A 280 3.13 -8.14 10.55
C HIS A 280 2.83 -7.92 12.04
N CYS A 281 2.13 -8.85 12.70
CA CYS A 281 1.83 -8.78 14.12
C CYS A 281 3.10 -8.77 14.99
N ALA A 282 4.04 -9.68 14.72
CA ALA A 282 5.31 -9.73 15.45
C ALA A 282 6.13 -8.44 15.23
N SER A 283 6.06 -7.85 14.03
CA SER A 283 6.70 -6.57 13.71
C SER A 283 6.08 -5.40 14.46
N SER A 284 4.75 -5.29 14.52
CA SER A 284 4.09 -4.18 15.23
C SER A 284 4.38 -4.13 16.72
N CYS A 285 4.74 -5.27 17.30
CA CYS A 285 5.13 -5.39 18.71
C CYS A 285 6.66 -5.42 18.91
N ASN A 286 7.45 -5.23 17.84
CA ASN A 286 8.93 -5.28 17.85
C ASN A 286 9.49 -6.56 18.52
N HIS A 287 8.89 -7.72 18.23
CA HIS A 287 9.31 -9.00 18.81
C HIS A 287 10.40 -9.70 17.97
N LEU A 288 11.65 -9.22 18.05
CA LEU A 288 12.78 -9.74 17.26
C LEU A 288 12.97 -11.26 17.30
N PRO A 289 12.93 -11.95 18.47
CA PRO A 289 13.11 -13.40 18.49
C PRO A 289 12.02 -14.14 17.72
N LEU A 290 10.79 -13.60 17.75
CA LEU A 290 9.66 -14.19 17.05
C LEU A 290 9.71 -13.91 15.55
N ILE A 291 10.10 -12.69 15.15
CA ILE A 291 10.35 -12.33 13.75
C ILE A 291 11.36 -13.31 13.13
N LYS A 292 12.46 -13.59 13.83
CA LYS A 292 13.47 -14.58 13.39
C LYS A 292 12.88 -15.97 13.22
N LEU A 293 12.11 -16.44 14.20
CA LEU A 293 11.43 -17.73 14.14
C LEU A 293 10.52 -17.84 12.91
N LEU A 294 9.70 -16.83 12.65
CA LEU A 294 8.77 -16.81 11.51
C LEU A 294 9.53 -16.86 10.17
N ILE A 295 10.57 -16.03 10.02
CA ILE A 295 11.40 -16.00 8.79
C ILE A 295 12.13 -17.33 8.58
N GLU A 296 12.68 -17.92 9.64
CA GLU A 296 13.32 -19.24 9.58
C GLU A 296 12.36 -20.36 9.15
N ASN A 297 11.06 -20.17 9.37
CA ASN A 297 10.00 -21.12 9.01
C ASN A 297 9.22 -20.72 7.75
N GLY A 298 9.78 -19.83 6.91
CA GLY A 298 9.24 -19.50 5.60
C GLY A 298 8.15 -18.44 5.61
N ALA A 299 8.28 -17.44 6.49
CA ALA A 299 7.45 -16.24 6.41
C ALA A 299 7.78 -15.40 5.15
N LEU A 300 6.75 -14.84 4.54
CA LEU A 300 6.84 -13.92 3.42
C LEU A 300 7.29 -12.54 3.89
N ILE A 301 8.49 -12.15 3.45
CA ILE A 301 9.14 -10.89 3.83
C ILE A 301 8.50 -9.67 3.14
N TYR A 302 7.94 -9.90 1.94
CA TYR A 302 7.27 -8.89 1.11
C TYR A 302 5.74 -9.07 1.05
N ALA A 303 5.16 -9.81 2.01
CA ALA A 303 3.70 -9.78 2.16
C ALA A 303 3.26 -8.34 2.47
N THR A 304 2.13 -7.92 1.93
CA THR A 304 1.59 -6.57 2.14
C THR A 304 0.19 -6.64 2.72
N THR A 305 -0.15 -5.67 3.57
CA THR A 305 -1.52 -5.49 4.05
C THR A 305 -2.43 -5.03 2.91
N THR A 306 -3.72 -5.34 3.02
CA THR A 306 -4.72 -5.02 2.00
C THR A 306 -5.03 -3.52 1.97
N THR A 307 -5.05 -2.86 3.12
CA THR A 307 -5.47 -1.45 3.23
C THR A 307 -4.38 -0.46 2.84
N ASP A 308 -3.14 -0.70 3.30
CA ASP A 308 -2.05 0.26 3.23
C ASP A 308 -0.91 -0.19 2.30
N HIS A 309 -0.95 -1.44 1.83
CA HIS A 309 0.10 -2.07 1.02
C HIS A 309 1.50 -1.99 1.64
N VAL A 310 1.57 -2.07 2.96
CA VAL A 310 2.84 -1.97 3.70
C VAL A 310 3.37 -3.37 4.04
N THR A 311 4.70 -3.49 4.05
CA THR A 311 5.39 -4.73 4.44
C THR A 311 5.53 -4.85 5.96
N PRO A 312 5.86 -6.04 6.52
CA PRO A 312 6.07 -6.19 7.95
C PRO A 312 7.13 -5.25 8.52
N ALA A 313 8.17 -4.91 7.76
CA ALA A 313 9.20 -3.96 8.20
C ALA A 313 8.62 -2.58 8.50
N MET A 314 7.64 -2.14 7.72
CA MET A 314 6.99 -0.84 7.87
C MET A 314 5.94 -0.80 8.98
N LYS A 315 5.59 -1.96 9.57
CA LYS A 315 4.70 -2.03 10.74
C LYS A 315 5.45 -1.94 12.07
N CYS A 316 6.79 -1.93 12.09
CA CYS A 316 7.55 -1.71 13.33
C CYS A 316 7.19 -0.37 13.96
N GLU A 317 7.00 -0.36 15.28
CA GLU A 317 6.49 0.80 16.01
C GLU A 317 7.63 1.53 16.73
N GLU A 318 7.89 2.78 16.37
CA GLU A 318 8.99 3.59 16.92
C GLU A 318 8.85 3.85 18.43
N SER A 319 7.61 3.87 18.94
CA SER A 319 7.33 4.12 20.35
C SER A 319 7.54 2.90 21.26
N ILE A 320 7.78 1.72 20.70
CA ILE A 320 7.98 0.46 21.43
C ILE A 320 9.47 0.09 21.46
N GLU A 321 9.93 -0.48 22.58
CA GLU A 321 11.31 -0.96 22.73
C GLU A 321 11.69 -1.99 21.65
N GLY A 322 12.95 -1.98 21.20
CA GLY A 322 13.43 -2.93 20.19
C GLY A 322 13.09 -2.57 18.74
N PHE A 323 12.53 -1.38 18.49
CA PHE A 323 12.25 -0.87 17.14
C PHE A 323 13.46 -0.98 16.21
N GLU A 324 14.59 -0.36 16.59
CA GLU A 324 15.80 -0.32 15.77
C GLU A 324 16.29 -1.73 15.42
N ASP A 325 16.33 -2.64 16.39
CA ASP A 325 16.83 -4.00 16.15
C ASP A 325 15.89 -4.79 15.23
N CYS A 326 14.57 -4.65 15.40
CA CYS A 326 13.57 -5.31 14.56
C CYS A 326 13.53 -4.74 13.15
N TYR A 327 13.42 -3.43 13.04
CA TYR A 327 13.36 -2.71 11.78
C TYR A 327 14.61 -2.96 10.95
N ASN A 328 15.79 -2.74 11.54
CA ASN A 328 17.06 -2.96 10.83
C ASN A 328 17.24 -4.42 10.42
N TYR A 329 16.83 -5.37 11.26
CA TYR A 329 16.87 -6.79 10.88
C TYR A 329 15.96 -7.09 9.69
N LEU A 330 14.70 -6.63 9.69
CA LEU A 330 13.76 -6.87 8.58
C LEU A 330 14.20 -6.21 7.28
N ILE A 331 14.66 -4.96 7.35
CA ILE A 331 15.23 -4.24 6.20
C ILE A 331 16.48 -4.96 5.70
N GLN A 332 17.34 -5.46 6.60
CA GLN A 332 18.50 -6.25 6.22
C GLN A 332 18.09 -7.55 5.53
N VAL A 333 17.05 -8.25 6.01
CA VAL A 333 16.52 -9.45 5.33
C VAL A 333 15.96 -9.10 3.95
N GLN A 334 15.16 -8.03 3.81
CA GLN A 334 14.64 -7.55 2.53
C GLN A 334 15.76 -7.26 1.53
N ASN A 335 16.75 -6.48 1.95
CA ASN A 335 17.88 -6.09 1.10
C ASN A 335 18.79 -7.25 0.72
N ASN A 336 18.82 -8.31 1.54
CA ASN A 336 19.66 -9.48 1.29
C ASN A 336 18.94 -10.61 0.57
N LEU A 337 17.61 -10.62 0.53
CA LEU A 337 16.86 -11.66 -0.17
C LEU A 337 17.23 -11.69 -1.66
N GLY A 338 17.61 -12.87 -2.15
CA GLY A 338 18.12 -13.06 -3.52
C GLY A 338 19.57 -12.64 -3.75
N VAL A 339 20.28 -12.18 -2.72
CA VAL A 339 21.73 -11.84 -2.78
C VAL A 339 22.55 -12.80 -1.91
N ILE A 340 22.06 -13.09 -0.70
CA ILE A 340 22.72 -14.05 0.21
C ILE A 340 22.49 -15.49 -0.24
N ASN A 341 23.30 -16.42 0.29
CA ASN A 341 23.21 -17.85 -0.01
C ASN A 341 23.28 -18.17 -1.51
N ASP A 342 24.19 -17.51 -2.24
CA ASP A 342 24.34 -17.63 -3.70
C ASP A 342 23.06 -17.28 -4.48
N GLY A 343 22.25 -16.37 -3.93
CA GLY A 343 20.97 -15.93 -4.51
C GLY A 343 19.85 -16.96 -4.39
N VAL A 344 20.02 -18.01 -3.58
CA VAL A 344 18.99 -19.05 -3.40
C VAL A 344 17.82 -18.51 -2.58
N VAL A 345 16.62 -18.67 -3.12
CA VAL A 345 15.33 -18.41 -2.47
C VAL A 345 14.41 -19.61 -2.65
N TYR A 346 13.33 -19.65 -1.88
CA TYR A 346 12.39 -20.76 -1.90
C TYR A 346 11.00 -20.27 -2.29
N ALA A 347 10.35 -21.00 -3.19
CA ALA A 347 8.95 -20.78 -3.52
C ALA A 347 8.06 -21.17 -2.34
N LEU A 348 7.22 -20.23 -1.88
CA LEU A 348 6.29 -20.45 -0.77
C LEU A 348 4.85 -20.66 -1.21
N TYR A 349 4.57 -20.43 -2.48
CA TYR A 349 3.28 -20.65 -3.15
C TYR A 349 3.53 -21.23 -4.55
N ASP A 350 2.50 -21.85 -5.11
CA ASP A 350 2.50 -22.27 -6.52
C ASP A 350 2.24 -21.06 -7.41
N TYR A 351 2.97 -20.97 -8.52
CA TYR A 351 2.82 -19.91 -9.51
C TYR A 351 2.83 -20.49 -10.92
N GLU A 352 1.77 -20.21 -11.66
CA GLU A 352 1.66 -20.52 -13.09
C GLU A 352 1.98 -19.27 -13.90
N ALA A 353 2.85 -19.41 -14.90
CA ALA A 353 3.30 -18.28 -15.70
C ALA A 353 2.17 -17.78 -16.59
N GLN A 354 1.93 -16.48 -16.58
CA GLN A 354 0.93 -15.79 -17.39
C GLN A 354 1.53 -15.26 -18.70
N GLN A 355 2.83 -14.97 -18.69
CA GLN A 355 3.60 -14.49 -19.85
C GLN A 355 4.73 -15.46 -20.23
N GLU A 356 5.26 -15.33 -21.45
CA GLU A 356 6.29 -16.25 -21.98
C GLU A 356 7.65 -16.11 -21.26
N ASP A 357 7.93 -14.92 -20.74
CA ASP A 357 9.13 -14.53 -20.01
C ASP A 357 9.02 -14.74 -18.50
N GLU A 358 7.90 -15.27 -18.01
CA GLU A 358 7.71 -15.65 -16.61
C GLU A 358 8.08 -17.12 -16.34
N LEU A 359 8.52 -17.39 -15.11
CA LEU A 359 8.91 -18.72 -14.67
C LEU A 359 7.85 -19.30 -13.74
N SER A 360 7.21 -20.41 -14.17
CA SER A 360 6.30 -21.17 -13.31
C SER A 360 7.06 -22.02 -12.30
N PHE A 361 6.59 -22.05 -11.06
CA PHE A 361 7.20 -22.82 -9.97
C PHE A 361 6.14 -23.38 -9.03
N VAL A 362 6.52 -24.43 -8.29
CA VAL A 362 5.67 -25.00 -7.24
C VAL A 362 6.28 -24.74 -5.87
N THR A 363 5.43 -24.76 -4.86
CA THR A 363 5.80 -24.60 -3.46
C THR A 363 6.94 -25.56 -3.12
N TYR A 364 7.92 -25.09 -2.36
CA TYR A 364 9.16 -25.79 -1.97
C TYR A 364 10.24 -25.92 -3.06
N GLU A 365 10.05 -25.40 -4.28
CA GLU A 365 11.15 -25.33 -5.25
C GLU A 365 12.24 -24.33 -4.83
N GLU A 366 13.50 -24.70 -5.07
CA GLU A 366 14.66 -23.81 -4.89
C GLU A 366 14.91 -23.02 -6.18
N LEU A 367 14.84 -21.70 -6.07
CA LEU A 367 15.07 -20.76 -7.16
C LEU A 367 16.37 -20.00 -6.88
N ILE A 368 17.09 -19.64 -7.94
CA ILE A 368 18.28 -18.78 -7.85
C ILE A 368 17.93 -17.46 -8.51
N ILE A 369 17.99 -16.39 -7.73
CA ILE A 369 17.85 -15.02 -8.23
C ILE A 369 19.13 -14.63 -8.96
N LEU A 370 18.98 -14.21 -10.21
CA LEU A 370 20.08 -13.75 -11.05
C LEU A 370 20.14 -12.22 -11.08
N ARG A 371 18.97 -11.58 -11.14
CA ARG A 371 18.84 -10.12 -11.19
C ARG A 371 17.58 -9.72 -10.43
N ARG A 372 17.73 -8.83 -9.43
CA ARG A 372 16.59 -8.18 -8.79
C ARG A 372 16.02 -7.08 -9.68
N GLY A 373 14.75 -6.76 -9.46
CA GLY A 373 14.05 -5.69 -10.16
C GLY A 373 14.82 -4.37 -10.16
N ASP A 374 14.69 -3.61 -11.25
CA ASP A 374 15.18 -2.24 -11.35
C ASP A 374 14.10 -1.24 -10.91
N SER A 375 14.33 0.06 -11.13
CA SER A 375 13.39 1.12 -10.71
C SER A 375 12.05 1.12 -11.46
N GLN A 376 11.87 0.29 -12.49
CA GLN A 376 10.61 0.15 -13.20
C GLN A 376 9.85 -1.12 -12.76
N GLU A 377 10.55 -2.19 -12.36
CA GLU A 377 9.96 -3.50 -12.03
C GLU A 377 10.47 -4.04 -10.69
N GLU A 378 10.33 -3.28 -9.60
CA GLU A 378 10.86 -3.66 -8.27
C GLU A 378 10.29 -4.99 -7.71
N GLU A 379 9.09 -5.37 -8.16
CA GLU A 379 8.33 -6.52 -7.68
C GLU A 379 8.65 -7.83 -8.42
N TRP A 380 9.29 -7.76 -9.59
CA TRP A 380 9.59 -8.89 -10.45
C TRP A 380 11.08 -9.13 -10.55
N TRP A 381 11.51 -10.35 -10.21
CA TRP A 381 12.92 -10.71 -10.20
C TRP A 381 13.22 -11.74 -11.28
N TRP A 382 14.35 -11.59 -11.96
CA TRP A 382 14.81 -12.59 -12.92
C TRP A 382 15.48 -13.73 -12.18
N ALA A 383 14.93 -14.93 -12.31
CA ALA A 383 15.37 -16.11 -11.60
C ALA A 383 15.45 -17.33 -12.52
N ARG A 384 16.11 -18.37 -12.01
CA ARG A 384 16.15 -19.69 -12.64
C ARG A 384 15.92 -20.79 -11.60
N LYS A 385 15.43 -21.94 -12.04
CA LYS A 385 15.31 -23.11 -11.15
C LYS A 385 16.67 -23.72 -10.85
N LYS A 386 16.94 -24.07 -9.59
CA LYS A 386 18.19 -24.74 -9.19
C LYS A 386 18.25 -26.20 -9.67
N THR A 387 17.11 -26.90 -9.67
CA THR A 387 16.98 -28.29 -10.09
C THR A 387 16.65 -28.40 -11.57
N SER A 388 17.60 -28.11 -12.46
CA SER A 388 17.54 -28.65 -13.83
C SER A 388 18.29 -29.98 -13.84
N SER A 389 17.58 -31.06 -13.52
CA SER A 389 18.15 -32.40 -13.37
C SER A 389 18.68 -33.02 -14.68
N ASN A 390 18.51 -32.39 -15.85
CA ASN A 390 18.81 -33.04 -17.13
C ASN A 390 19.43 -32.12 -18.19
N GLY A 391 20.51 -31.38 -17.92
CA GLY A 391 21.36 -30.78 -18.98
C GLY A 391 20.69 -29.79 -19.96
N GLU A 392 19.39 -29.56 -19.84
CA GLU A 392 18.65 -28.49 -20.50
C GLU A 392 19.06 -27.18 -19.85
N LYS A 393 19.21 -26.13 -20.68
CA LYS A 393 19.41 -24.78 -20.19
C LYS A 393 18.34 -24.52 -19.14
N SER A 394 18.76 -24.24 -17.91
CA SER A 394 17.86 -23.91 -16.81
C SER A 394 16.90 -22.83 -17.31
N LYS A 395 15.60 -23.15 -17.35
CA LYS A 395 14.59 -22.18 -17.75
C LYS A 395 14.68 -21.00 -16.80
N GLU A 396 14.92 -19.83 -17.37
CA GLU A 396 14.98 -18.56 -16.66
C GLU A 396 13.72 -17.77 -16.98
N GLY A 397 13.33 -16.89 -16.08
CA GLY A 397 12.19 -16.02 -16.26
C GLY A 397 11.95 -15.14 -15.05
N TYR A 398 11.00 -14.23 -15.19
CA TYR A 398 10.51 -13.39 -14.11
C TYR A 398 9.70 -14.17 -13.09
N ILE A 399 9.90 -13.85 -11.82
CA ILE A 399 9.12 -14.36 -10.69
C ILE A 399 8.66 -13.21 -9.79
N PRO A 400 7.48 -13.33 -9.16
CA PRO A 400 7.00 -12.32 -8.22
C PRO A 400 7.72 -12.44 -6.87
N ARG A 401 8.30 -11.33 -6.38
CA ARG A 401 9.09 -11.31 -5.12
C ARG A 401 8.27 -11.64 -3.87
N ASN A 402 6.96 -11.38 -3.90
CA ASN A 402 6.04 -11.60 -2.79
C ASN A 402 5.58 -13.06 -2.66
N MET A 403 6.12 -13.98 -3.48
CA MET A 403 5.86 -15.42 -3.38
C MET A 403 7.08 -16.23 -2.96
N VAL A 404 8.22 -15.56 -2.72
CA VAL A 404 9.47 -16.20 -2.33
C VAL A 404 9.89 -15.84 -0.91
N GLY A 405 10.50 -16.80 -0.23
CA GLY A 405 11.04 -16.65 1.11
C GLY A 405 12.53 -17.00 1.18
N LEU A 406 13.16 -16.59 2.27
CA LEU A 406 14.55 -16.95 2.57
C LEU A 406 14.71 -18.43 2.91
N CYS A 407 13.68 -19.02 3.51
CA CYS A 407 13.60 -20.39 3.97
C CYS A 407 12.29 -21.02 3.48
N PRO A 408 12.23 -22.33 3.17
CA PRO A 408 10.97 -22.99 2.86
C PRO A 408 10.08 -23.12 4.11
N ARG A 409 8.78 -23.40 3.91
CA ARG A 409 7.85 -23.59 5.04
C ARG A 409 8.23 -24.80 5.89
N ALA A 410 7.97 -24.72 7.20
CA ALA A 410 8.30 -25.74 8.20
C ALA A 410 7.86 -27.17 7.83
N ALA A 411 6.74 -27.33 7.11
CA ALA A 411 6.20 -28.63 6.70
C ALA A 411 7.16 -29.44 5.81
N ALA A 412 8.02 -28.79 5.01
CA ALA A 412 9.04 -29.47 4.19
C ALA A 412 10.39 -29.65 4.89
N PHE A 413 10.68 -28.85 5.92
CA PHE A 413 12.02 -28.71 6.52
C PHE A 413 12.46 -29.86 7.43
N LYS A 414 11.54 -30.74 7.86
CA LYS A 414 11.86 -31.85 8.78
C LYS A 414 12.88 -32.87 8.20
N LYS A 415 13.23 -32.78 6.90
CA LYS A 415 14.23 -33.65 6.25
C LYS A 415 15.65 -33.06 6.10
N THR A 416 15.85 -31.74 6.23
CA THR A 416 17.13 -31.12 5.85
C THR A 416 17.59 -30.11 6.90
N LYS A 417 18.02 -30.60 8.08
CA LYS A 417 18.80 -29.80 9.03
C LYS A 417 20.19 -29.50 8.44
N ARG A 418 20.26 -28.54 7.53
CA ARG A 418 21.44 -27.66 7.43
C ARG A 418 21.03 -26.39 8.16
N PHE A 419 21.72 -26.10 9.25
CA PHE A 419 21.66 -24.77 9.85
C PHE A 419 21.98 -23.77 8.74
N ILE A 420 20.97 -23.06 8.23
CA ILE A 420 21.23 -21.85 7.46
C ILE A 420 21.77 -20.89 8.51
N ASN A 421 23.09 -20.84 8.60
CA ASN A 421 23.77 -19.90 9.46
C ASN A 421 23.52 -18.54 8.80
N ILE A 422 22.49 -17.82 9.25
CA ILE A 422 22.23 -16.42 8.89
C ILE A 422 23.37 -15.63 9.52
N ASN A 423 24.57 -15.75 8.97
CA ASN A 423 25.76 -15.07 9.43
C ASN A 423 25.69 -13.66 8.83
N MET A 424 24.76 -12.85 9.34
CA MET A 424 24.69 -11.40 9.14
C MET A 424 25.86 -10.74 9.89
N LYS A 425 27.10 -11.11 9.56
CA LYS A 425 28.26 -10.36 10.03
C LYS A 425 28.36 -9.10 9.19
N ASN A 426 28.20 -7.97 9.87
CA ASN A 426 28.55 -6.61 9.47
C ASN A 426 29.54 -6.55 8.30
N ASN A 427 29.02 -6.39 7.08
CA ASN A 427 29.76 -5.73 6.03
C ASN A 427 29.51 -4.22 6.15
N ASN A 428 30.06 -3.63 7.22
CA ASN A 428 30.47 -2.24 7.20
C ASN A 428 31.68 -2.15 6.26
N ALA A 429 31.40 -2.12 4.95
CA ALA A 429 32.36 -1.71 3.95
C ALA A 429 31.61 -0.87 2.92
N ASN A 430 31.64 0.45 3.18
CA ASN A 430 31.43 1.50 2.19
C ASN A 430 31.89 1.05 0.80
N THR A 431 30.95 0.70 -0.06
CA THR A 431 31.15 0.70 -1.51
C THR A 431 29.86 1.20 -2.13
N ILE A 432 29.78 2.52 -2.25
CA ILE A 432 28.86 3.22 -3.14
C ILE A 432 29.30 2.85 -4.57
N PRO A 433 28.46 2.25 -5.42
CA PRO A 433 28.79 2.11 -6.83
C PRO A 433 28.52 3.45 -7.53
N ASN A 434 29.55 3.97 -8.20
CA ASN A 434 29.44 4.97 -9.27
C ASN A 434 28.83 4.36 -10.53
#